data_AF-A0A0G0T3A1-F1
#
_entry.id   AF-A0A0G0T3A1-F1
#
_cell.length_a   1.000
_cell.length_b   1.000
_cell.length_c   1.000
_cell.angle_alpha   90.00
_cell.angle_beta   90.00
_cell.angle_gamma   90.00
#
_symmetry.space_group_name_H-M   'P 1'
#
loop_
_entity.id
_entity.type
_entity.pdbx_description
1 polymer ?
#
loop_
_entity_poly.entity_id
_entity_poly.type
_entity_poly.pdbx_seq_one_letter_code
_entity_poly.pdbx_strand_id
1 'polypeptide(L)' 'MKIQDIAFFTVLAGLLILRKPRLAVLLGLIAILLSLPLFHLKIALFTAQRLIQYAAAFFLISCLIQLTSSKLDHYNSL' A
#
# COMPACT_ATOMS: atom_id res chain seq x y z
N MET A 1 -16.62 4.80 10.07
CA MET A 1 -15.34 4.83 9.32
C MET A 1 -14.88 6.27 9.22
N LYS A 2 -13.60 6.55 9.49
CA LYS A 2 -13.06 7.90 9.27
C LYS A 2 -12.93 8.11 7.76
N ILE A 3 -12.97 9.37 7.32
CA ILE A 3 -12.73 9.74 5.92
C ILE A 3 -11.39 9.17 5.39
N GLN A 4 -10.40 9.00 6.28
CA GLN A 4 -9.11 8.35 6.02
C GLN A 4 -9.24 6.88 5.59
N ASP A 5 -10.13 6.12 6.25
CA ASP A 5 -10.33 4.70 5.93
C ASP A 5 -10.98 4.57 4.54
N ILE A 6 -11.94 5.44 4.22
CA ILE A 6 -12.63 5.46 2.91
C ILE A 6 -11.63 5.80 1.80
N ALA A 7 -10.84 6.86 1.97
CA ALA A 7 -9.81 7.25 1.01
C ALA A 7 -8.80 6.12 0.78
N PHE A 8 -8.38 5.42 1.85
CA PHE A 8 -7.52 4.26 1.74
C PHE A 8 -8.16 3.15 0.90
N PHE A 9 -9.41 2.76 1.18
CA PHE A 9 -10.10 1.72 0.41
C PHE A 9 -10.27 2.10 -1.06
N THR A 10 -10.54 3.37 -1.37
CA THR A 10 -10.62 3.85 -2.76
C THR A 10 -9.28 3.70 -3.48
N VAL A 11 -8.18 4.12 -2.86
CA VAL A 11 -6.83 3.97 -3.42
C VAL A 11 -6.47 2.49 -3.58
N LEU A 12 -6.75 1.67 -2.57
CA LEU A 12 -6.51 0.24 -2.57
C LEU A 12 -7.25 -0.46 -3.72
N ALA A 13 -8.54 -0.14 -3.91
CA ALA A 13 -9.35 -0.69 -4.99
C ALA A 13 -8.80 -0.28 -6.36
N GLY A 14 -8.46 1.00 -6.55
CA GLY A 14 -7.82 1.48 -7.77
C GLY A 14 -6.50 0.75 -8.06
N LEU A 15 -5.72 0.46 -7.03
CA LEU A 15 -4.45 -0.25 -7.15
C LEU A 15 -4.62 -1.72 -7.56
N LEU A 16 -5.64 -2.39 -7.01
CA LEU A 16 -6.00 -3.77 -7.37
C LEU A 16 -6.47 -3.88 -8.82
N ILE A 17 -7.15 -2.86 -9.34
CA ILE A 17 -7.56 -2.77 -10.76
C ILE A 17 -6.35 -2.53 -11.65
N LEU A 18 -5.47 -1.59 -11.28
CA LEU A 18 -4.30 -1.23 -12.09
C LEU A 18 -3.21 -2.31 -12.11
N ARG A 19 -3.12 -3.14 -11.07
CA ARG A 19 -2.13 -4.23 -10.93
C ARG A 19 -0.68 -3.79 -11.18
N LYS A 20 -0.33 -2.54 -10.87
CA LYS A 20 1.04 -2.01 -11.05
C LYS A 20 1.82 -2.09 -9.73
N PRO A 21 2.74 -3.04 -9.56
CA PRO A 21 3.43 -3.25 -8.27
C PRO A 21 4.30 -2.04 -7.88
N ARG A 22 4.89 -1.35 -8.86
CA ARG A 22 5.68 -0.12 -8.60
C ARG A 22 4.86 0.98 -7.93
N LEU A 23 3.58 1.14 -8.29
CA LEU A 23 2.70 2.12 -7.67
C LEU A 23 2.34 1.71 -6.22
N ALA A 24 2.18 0.42 -5.98
CA ALA A 24 1.94 -0.14 -4.64
C ALA A 24 3.09 0.25 -3.69
N VAL A 25 4.33 0.01 -4.12
CA VAL A 25 5.54 0.34 -3.36
C VAL A 25 5.63 1.84 -3.10
N LEU A 26 5.42 2.66 -4.12
CA LEU A 26 5.49 4.12 -3.99
C LEU A 26 4.46 4.65 -2.99
N LEU A 27 3.22 4.17 -3.03
CA LEU A 27 2.18 4.55 -2.07
C LEU A 27 2.49 4.05 -0.65
N GLY A 28 3.06 2.85 -0.51
CA GLY A 28 3.54 2.36 0.78
C GLY A 28 4.63 3.25 1.39
N LEU A 29 5.60 3.69 0.57
CA LEU A 29 6.66 4.61 1.00
C LEU A 29 6.10 5.99 1.39
N ILE A 30 5.16 6.53 0.62
CA ILE A 30 4.49 7.80 0.95
C ILE A 30 3.75 7.68 2.28
N ALA A 31 3.05 6.56 2.51
CA ALA A 31 2.34 6.32 3.78
C ALA A 31 3.32 6.26 4.97
N ILE A 32 4.49 5.64 4.81
CA ILE A 32 5.54 5.66 5.85
C ILE A 32 6.06 7.09 6.07
N LEU A 33 6.43 7.80 5.00
CA LEU A 33 6.96 9.16 5.09
C LEU A 33 5.98 10.10 5.77
N LEU A 34 4.69 9.98 5.48
CA LEU A 34 3.66 10.79 6.10
C LEU A 34 3.39 10.38 7.57
N SER A 35 3.67 9.13 7.94
CA SER A 35 3.55 8.67 9.34
C SER A 35 4.66 9.23 10.25
N LEU A 36 5.87 9.44 9.74
CA LEU A 36 7.03 9.93 10.50
C LEU A 36 6.76 11.27 11.22
N PRO A 37 6.30 12.35 10.55
CA PRO A 37 6.02 13.61 11.23
C PRO A 37 4.85 13.48 12.22
N LEU A 38 3.87 12.62 11.94
CA LEU A 38 2.73 12.37 12.84
C LEU A 38 3.17 11.69 14.16
N PHE A 39 4.16 10.78 14.09
CA PHE A 39 4.79 10.21 15.28
C PHE A 39 5.63 11.25 16.04
N HIS A 40 6.41 12.06 15.32
CA HIS A 40 7.27 13.07 15.94
C HIS A 40 6.48 14.12 16.73
N LEU A 41 5.40 14.62 16.14
CA LEU A 41 4.56 15.64 16.78
C LEU A 41 3.70 15.08 17.93
N LYS A 42 3.55 13.75 18.07
CA LYS A 42 2.70 13.06 19.06
C LYS A 42 1.21 13.43 19.05
N ILE A 43 0.78 14.32 18.15
CA ILE A 43 -0.60 14.83 18.07
C ILE A 43 -1.57 13.76 17.55
N ALA A 44 -1.10 12.82 16.72
CA ALA A 44 -1.97 11.94 15.95
C ALA A 44 -1.46 10.49 15.87
N LEU A 45 -1.04 9.91 17.00
CA LEU A 45 -0.48 8.55 17.09
C LEU A 45 -1.39 7.47 16.48
N PHE A 46 -2.70 7.56 16.70
CA PHE A 46 -3.67 6.62 16.10
C PHE A 46 -3.72 6.71 14.57
N THR A 47 -3.57 7.91 14.01
CA THR A 47 -3.53 8.10 12.55
C THR A 47 -2.18 7.65 12.00
N ALA A 48 -1.09 7.93 12.69
CA ALA A 48 0.25 7.48 12.31
C ALA A 48 0.33 5.95 12.26
N GLN A 49 -0.21 5.26 13.28
CA GLN A 49 -0.29 3.80 13.31
C GLN A 49 -1.13 3.24 12.15
N ARG A 50 -2.27 3.86 11.81
CA ARG A 50 -3.07 3.44 10.65
C ARG A 50 -2.32 3.60 9.34
N LEU A 51 -1.57 4.68 9.15
CA LEU A 51 -0.74 4.88 7.96
C LEU A 51 0.31 3.77 7.81
N ILE A 52 0.92 3.31 8.91
CA ILE A 52 1.82 2.15 8.89
C ILE A 52 1.07 0.89 8.45
N GLN A 53 -0.13 0.64 8.99
CA GLN A 53 -0.95 -0.51 8.60
C GLN A 53 -1.31 -0.47 7.11
N TYR A 54 -1.64 0.71 6.59
CA TYR A 54 -1.90 0.93 5.16
C TYR A 54 -0.66 0.70 4.30
N ALA A 55 0.51 1.16 4.75
CA ALA A 55 1.78 0.90 4.07
C ALA A 55 2.06 -0.59 3.96
N ALA A 56 1.87 -1.34 5.05
CA ALA A 56 2.02 -2.80 5.06
C ALA A 56 1.08 -3.48 4.06
N ALA A 57 -0.18 -3.04 3.98
CA ALA A 57 -1.14 -3.55 3.01
C ALA A 57 -0.71 -3.28 1.56
N PHE A 58 -0.20 -2.08 1.25
CA PHE A 58 0.32 -1.77 -0.09
C PHE A 58 1.52 -2.64 -0.47
N PHE A 59 2.46 -2.87 0.45
CA PHE A 59 3.60 -3.77 0.19
C PHE A 59 3.17 -5.22 0.00
N LEU A 60 2.23 -5.72 0.81
CA LEU A 60 1.66 -7.06 0.64
C LEU A 60 1.03 -7.23 -0.73
N ILE A 61 0.22 -6.26 -1.17
CA ILE A 61 -0.38 -6.29 -2.52
C ILE A 61 0.70 -6.26 -3.60
N SER A 62 1.74 -5.43 -3.45
CA SER A 62 2.86 -5.42 -4.38
C SER A 62 3.54 -6.78 -4.52
N CYS A 63 3.71 -7.48 -3.39
CA CYS A 63 4.32 -8.79 -3.35
C CYS A 63 3.43 -9.81 -4.07
N LEU A 64 2.12 -9.83 -3.79
CA LEU A 64 1.16 -10.72 -4.43
C LEU A 64 1.07 -10.51 -5.94
N ILE A 65 1.06 -9.24 -6.40
CA ILE A 65 1.05 -8.92 -7.83
C ILE A 65 2.33 -9.41 -8.51
N GLN A 66 3.50 -9.17 -7.90
CA GLN A 66 4.77 -9.64 -8.48
C GLN A 66 4.85 -11.16 -8.51
N LEU A 67 4.40 -11.84 -7.44
CA LEU A 67 4.42 -13.29 -7.37
C LEU A 67 3.52 -13.91 -8.45
N THR A 68 2.32 -13.39 -8.64
CA THR A 68 1.40 -13.87 -9.68
C THR A 68 1.90 -13.56 -11.09
N SER A 69 2.49 -12.38 -11.31
CA SER A 69 3.09 -12.02 -12.61
C SER A 69 4.27 -12.94 -12.95
N SER A 70 5.15 -13.23 -11.99
CA SER A 70 6.31 -14.11 -12.21
C SER A 70 5.93 -15.55 -12.62
N LYS A 71 4.82 -16.07 -12.07
CA LYS A 71 4.30 -17.40 -12.46
C LYS A 71 3.77 -17.42 -13.90
N LEU A 72 3.11 -16.34 -14.33
CA LEU A 72 2.60 -16.20 -15.69
C LEU A 72 3.74 -16.19 -16.71
N ASP A 73 4.82 -15.46 -16.41
CA ASP A 73 5.99 -15.42 -17.30
C ASP A 73 6.66 -16.80 -17.42
N HIS A 74 6.75 -17.56 -16.33
CA HIS A 74 7.32 -18.91 -16.37
C HIS A 74 6.46 -19.90 -17.18
N TYR A 75 5.13 -19.84 -17.07
CA TYR A 75 4.24 -20.71 -17.85
C TYR A 75 4.30 -20.41 -19.35
N ASN A 76 4.35 -19.13 -19.74
CA ASN A 76 4.42 -18.73 -21.15
C ASN A 76 5.78 -19.05 -21.83
N SER A 77 6.78 -19.49 -21.06
CA SER A 77 8.12 -19.85 -21.57
C SER A 77 8.32 -21.34 -21.84
N LEU A 78 7.31 -22.18 -21.57
CA LEU A 78 7.25 -23.62 -21.86
C LEU A 78 6.39 -23.89 -23.10
#